data_AF-A0A1W9UCX1-F1
#
_entry.id   AF-A0A1W9UCX1-F1
#
_cell.length_a   1.000
_cell.length_b   1.000
_cell.length_c   1.000
_cell.angle_alpha   90.00
_cell.angle_beta   90.00
_cell.angle_gamma   90.00
#
_symmetry.space_group_name_H-M   'P 1'
#
loop_
_entity.id
_entity.type
_entity.pdbx_description
1 polymer ?
#
loop_
_entity_poly.entity_id
_entity_poly.type
_entity_poly.pdbx_seq_one_letter_code
_entity_poly.pdbx_strand_id
1 'polypeptide(L)'
;MLNIIFGHDLDGYETLITSHTCGEVVLGPLGFLDLLEVRLGLRGIVENEPLRTVQYLDCLYQTDDGERFYSQSLRTDEMAVARTLLGWRDTWIEAGWNGQAQAEDSKRIRDMADVELLSKTTLSPGTPDRLVAVFNALSKVNLPDIEVELKDHRESFSYLWQAILGQLNTIA
;
A
#
# COMPACT_ATOMS: atom_id res chain seq x y z
N MET A 1 -0.95 -2.08 -27.07
CA MET A 1 0.11 -1.42 -26.29
C MET A 1 -0.47 -0.17 -25.68
N LEU A 2 -0.39 -0.06 -24.36
CA LEU A 2 -0.84 1.05 -23.54
C LEU A 2 0.42 1.73 -22.98
N ASN A 3 0.64 2.99 -23.36
CA ASN A 3 1.67 3.85 -22.79
C ASN A 3 1.13 4.53 -21.53
N ILE A 4 1.83 4.43 -20.42
CA ILE A 4 1.47 5.02 -19.14
C ILE A 4 2.50 6.08 -18.80
N ILE A 5 2.07 7.33 -18.73
CA ILE A 5 2.86 8.43 -18.17
C ILE A 5 2.61 8.43 -16.66
N PHE A 6 3.66 8.14 -15.88
CA PHE A 6 3.55 7.94 -14.44
C PHE A 6 4.42 8.94 -13.64
N GLY A 7 3.84 9.53 -12.60
CA GLY A 7 4.49 10.50 -11.70
C GLY A 7 3.72 10.64 -10.40
N HIS A 8 4.34 11.18 -9.34
CA HIS A 8 3.72 11.26 -8.00
C HIS A 8 2.42 12.05 -7.98
N ASP A 9 2.42 13.23 -8.60
CA ASP A 9 1.32 14.19 -8.50
C ASP A 9 0.38 14.15 -9.73
N LEU A 10 0.34 13.02 -10.42
CA LEU A 10 -0.46 12.86 -11.64
C LEU A 10 -1.84 12.25 -11.40
N ASP A 11 -2.19 11.91 -10.15
CA ASP A 11 -3.54 11.47 -9.80
C ASP A 11 -4.53 12.64 -9.96
N GLY A 12 -5.51 12.47 -10.86
CA GLY A 12 -6.47 13.52 -11.20
C GLY A 12 -5.91 14.63 -12.09
N TYR A 13 -4.71 14.45 -12.65
CA TYR A 13 -4.15 15.41 -13.61
C TYR A 13 -4.93 15.39 -14.93
N GLU A 14 -5.56 16.52 -15.25
CA GLU A 14 -6.19 16.75 -16.55
C GLU A 14 -5.24 17.54 -17.46
N THR A 15 -4.80 16.93 -18.56
CA THR A 15 -3.99 17.63 -19.56
C THR A 15 -4.78 18.74 -20.24
N LEU A 16 -4.17 19.92 -20.36
CA LEU A 16 -4.71 21.04 -21.16
C LEU A 16 -4.55 20.82 -22.68
N ILE A 17 -3.75 19.84 -23.07
CA ILE A 17 -3.45 19.50 -24.47
C ILE A 17 -4.11 18.16 -24.79
N THR A 18 -5.16 18.21 -25.61
CA THR A 18 -5.81 17.02 -26.17
C THR A 18 -5.06 16.53 -27.40
N SER A 19 -3.82 16.06 -27.25
CA SER A 19 -3.29 15.13 -28.26
C SER A 19 -4.00 13.81 -28.04
N HIS A 20 -5.04 13.53 -28.82
CA HIS A 20 -5.75 12.26 -28.79
C HIS A 20 -4.90 11.16 -29.43
N THR A 21 -3.82 10.76 -28.76
CA THR A 21 -3.10 9.53 -29.07
C THR A 21 -3.86 8.38 -28.43
N CYS A 22 -4.37 7.48 -29.27
CA CYS A 22 -5.02 6.28 -28.78
C CYS A 22 -4.01 5.40 -28.05
N GLY A 23 -4.30 5.02 -26.81
CA GLY A 23 -3.45 4.13 -26.03
C GLY A 23 -2.42 4.82 -25.14
N GLU A 24 -2.58 6.10 -24.81
CA GLU A 24 -1.81 6.79 -23.77
C GLU A 24 -2.69 7.18 -22.58
N VAL A 25 -2.18 7.06 -21.36
CA VAL A 25 -2.87 7.49 -20.13
C VAL A 25 -1.87 8.11 -19.17
N VAL A 26 -2.28 9.18 -18.48
CA VAL A 26 -1.50 9.85 -17.43
C VAL A 26 -2.07 9.43 -16.07
N LEU A 27 -1.24 8.88 -15.20
CA LEU A 27 -1.67 8.33 -13.91
C LEU A 27 -0.70 8.70 -12.79
N GLY A 28 -1.24 8.96 -11.60
CA GLY A 28 -0.48 8.93 -10.36
C GLY A 28 -0.55 7.58 -9.67
N PRO A 29 -0.02 7.46 -8.44
CA PRO A 29 0.04 6.20 -7.69
C PRO A 29 -1.31 5.49 -7.57
N LEU A 30 -2.37 6.18 -7.18
CA LEU A 30 -3.68 5.53 -6.98
C LEU A 30 -4.30 5.10 -8.31
N GLY A 31 -4.25 5.96 -9.33
CA GLY A 31 -4.75 5.62 -10.66
C GLY A 31 -3.99 4.46 -11.30
N PHE A 32 -2.67 4.41 -11.09
CA PHE A 32 -1.87 3.31 -11.61
C PHE A 32 -2.11 2.00 -10.84
N LEU A 33 -2.25 2.07 -9.52
CA LEU A 33 -2.64 0.91 -8.71
C LEU A 33 -3.98 0.34 -9.18
N ASP A 34 -5.01 1.17 -9.34
CA ASP A 34 -6.33 0.75 -9.83
C ASP A 34 -6.23 0.07 -11.21
N LEU A 35 -5.42 0.62 -12.12
CA LEU A 35 -5.20 0.04 -13.44
C LEU A 35 -4.53 -1.34 -13.36
N LEU A 36 -3.49 -1.48 -12.53
CA LEU A 36 -2.79 -2.75 -12.35
C LEU A 36 -3.72 -3.80 -11.73
N GLU A 37 -4.52 -3.43 -10.75
CA GLU A 37 -5.50 -4.36 -10.16
C GLU A 37 -6.54 -4.84 -11.17
N VAL A 38 -7.03 -3.95 -12.05
CA VAL A 38 -7.94 -4.34 -13.13
C VAL A 38 -7.25 -5.32 -14.08
N ARG A 39 -6.00 -5.04 -14.49
CA ARG A 39 -5.24 -5.89 -15.42
C ARG A 39 -4.88 -7.26 -14.83
N LEU A 40 -4.67 -7.32 -13.52
CA LEU A 40 -4.30 -8.53 -12.79
C LEU A 40 -5.51 -9.27 -12.19
N GLY A 41 -6.73 -8.74 -12.35
CA GLY A 41 -7.94 -9.35 -11.79
C GLY A 41 -8.00 -9.31 -10.25
N LEU A 42 -7.35 -8.32 -9.63
CA LEU A 42 -7.22 -8.16 -8.17
C LEU A 42 -8.25 -7.20 -7.57
N ARG A 43 -9.14 -6.63 -8.39
CA ARG A 43 -10.08 -5.61 -7.92
C ARG A 43 -11.04 -6.18 -6.87
N GLY A 44 -10.83 -5.81 -5.62
CA GLY A 44 -11.66 -6.19 -4.47
C GLY A 44 -12.54 -5.04 -3.97
N ILE A 45 -13.25 -5.28 -2.87
CA ILE A 45 -13.95 -4.23 -2.13
C ILE A 45 -12.89 -3.43 -1.38
N VAL A 46 -12.81 -2.12 -1.65
CA VAL A 46 -11.98 -1.18 -0.91
C VAL A 46 -12.85 -0.55 0.17
N GLU A 47 -12.53 -0.81 1.42
CA GLU A 47 -13.23 -0.21 2.56
C GLU A 47 -12.68 1.17 2.90
N ASN A 48 -13.51 1.98 3.55
CA ASN A 48 -13.11 3.32 3.96
C ASN A 48 -12.19 3.31 5.21
N GLU A 49 -11.39 4.36 5.33
CA GLU A 49 -10.42 4.54 6.42
C GLU A 49 -11.03 4.49 7.84
N PRO A 50 -12.21 5.09 8.11
CA PRO A 50 -12.85 4.95 9.42
C PRO A 50 -13.14 3.51 9.82
N LEU A 51 -13.64 2.69 8.89
CA LEU A 51 -13.92 1.28 9.17
C LEU A 51 -12.63 0.49 9.40
N ARG A 52 -11.59 0.71 8.58
CA ARG A 52 -10.27 0.10 8.81
C ARG A 52 -9.70 0.47 10.18
N THR A 53 -9.90 1.71 10.62
CA THR A 53 -9.46 2.14 11.96
C THR A 53 -10.16 1.35 13.06
N VAL A 54 -11.47 1.11 12.94
CA VAL A 54 -12.23 0.31 13.92
C VAL A 54 -11.79 -1.16 13.89
N GLN A 55 -11.64 -1.76 12.71
CA GLN A 55 -11.12 -3.13 12.59
C GLN A 55 -9.72 -3.27 13.21
N TYR A 56 -8.85 -2.28 13.01
CA TYR A 56 -7.53 -2.28 13.59
C TYR A 56 -7.57 -2.08 15.11
N LEU A 57 -8.49 -1.27 15.62
CA LEU A 57 -8.73 -1.15 17.06
C LEU A 57 -9.13 -2.49 17.69
N ASP A 58 -10.00 -3.25 17.04
CA ASP A 58 -10.37 -4.61 17.49
C ASP A 58 -9.15 -5.54 17.54
N CYS A 59 -8.20 -5.39 16.61
CA CYS A 59 -6.95 -6.15 16.62
C CYS A 59 -6.06 -5.74 17.82
N LEU A 60 -5.96 -4.44 18.10
CA LEU A 60 -5.21 -3.93 19.25
C LEU A 60 -5.78 -4.48 20.56
N TYR A 61 -7.10 -4.45 20.76
CA TYR A 61 -7.70 -5.01 21.98
C TYR A 61 -7.48 -6.50 22.15
N GLN A 62 -7.55 -7.28 21.06
CA GLN A 62 -7.36 -8.74 21.14
C GLN A 62 -5.91 -9.14 21.43
N THR A 63 -4.95 -8.28 21.11
CA THR A 63 -3.52 -8.54 21.31
C THR A 63 -2.93 -7.81 22.53
N ASP A 64 -3.69 -6.89 23.13
CA ASP A 64 -3.30 -6.16 24.32
C ASP A 64 -3.35 -7.05 25.57
N ASP A 65 -2.19 -7.20 26.22
CA ASP A 65 -2.03 -7.87 27.51
C ASP A 65 -1.93 -6.88 28.68
N GLY A 66 -2.07 -5.59 28.39
CA GLY A 66 -1.91 -4.50 29.34
C GLY A 66 -0.49 -3.95 29.47
N GLU A 67 0.50 -4.61 28.86
CA GLU A 67 1.93 -4.30 28.92
C GLU A 67 2.54 -4.00 27.53
N ARG A 68 1.71 -3.94 26.48
CA ARG A 68 2.11 -3.47 25.15
C ARG A 68 2.54 -2.01 25.19
N PHE A 69 3.44 -1.61 24.28
CA PHE A 69 3.93 -0.22 24.27
C PHE A 69 2.82 0.82 24.08
N TYR A 70 1.68 0.41 23.52
CA TYR A 70 0.53 1.26 23.27
C TYR A 70 -0.58 1.14 24.33
N SER A 71 -0.54 0.17 25.26
CA SER A 71 -1.66 -0.13 26.16
C SER A 71 -2.11 1.08 26.99
N GLN A 72 -1.15 1.85 27.52
CA GLN A 72 -1.47 3.04 28.31
C GLN A 72 -2.15 4.13 27.47
N SER A 73 -1.68 4.33 26.24
CA SER A 73 -2.29 5.28 25.32
C SER A 73 -3.67 4.80 24.86
N LEU A 74 -3.84 3.49 24.63
CA LEU A 74 -5.09 2.88 24.19
C LEU A 74 -6.21 3.12 25.20
N ARG A 75 -5.92 3.06 26.50
CA ARG A 75 -6.86 3.41 27.59
C ARG A 75 -7.23 4.88 27.66
N THR A 76 -6.43 5.75 27.05
CA THR A 76 -6.60 7.21 27.10
C THR A 76 -7.39 7.71 25.89
N ASP A 77 -7.02 7.25 24.68
CA ASP A 77 -7.70 7.58 23.43
C ASP A 77 -7.52 6.43 22.43
N GLU A 78 -8.49 5.52 22.44
CA GLU A 78 -8.48 4.29 21.63
C GLU A 78 -8.46 4.57 20.13
N MET A 79 -9.25 5.54 19.66
CA MET A 79 -9.40 5.85 18.24
C MET A 79 -8.19 6.58 17.68
N ALA A 80 -7.60 7.51 18.42
CA ALA A 80 -6.38 8.19 17.99
C ALA A 80 -5.19 7.22 17.94
N VAL A 81 -5.08 6.31 18.91
CA VAL A 81 -4.03 5.28 18.92
C VAL A 81 -4.20 4.31 17.76
N ALA A 82 -5.41 3.78 17.55
CA ALA A 82 -5.68 2.87 16.44
C ALA A 82 -5.33 3.49 15.09
N ARG A 83 -5.76 4.73 14.84
CA ARG A 83 -5.43 5.46 13.61
C ARG A 83 -3.92 5.66 13.44
N THR A 84 -3.24 6.05 14.50
CA THR A 84 -1.79 6.31 14.47
C THR A 84 -1.02 5.03 14.15
N LEU A 85 -1.34 3.93 14.83
CA LEU A 85 -0.66 2.65 14.65
C LEU A 85 -1.00 2.00 13.31
N LEU A 86 -2.24 2.14 12.83
CA LEU A 86 -2.61 1.71 11.48
C LEU A 86 -1.81 2.48 10.43
N GLY A 87 -1.66 3.79 10.59
CA GLY A 87 -0.82 4.62 9.71
C GLY A 87 0.66 4.21 9.73
N TRP A 88 1.21 3.86 10.90
CA TRP A 88 2.57 3.32 11.00
C TRP A 88 2.71 1.99 10.25
N ARG A 89 1.77 1.08 10.48
CA ARG A 89 1.70 -0.22 9.81
C ARG A 89 1.68 -0.06 8.30
N ASP A 90 0.78 0.78 7.79
CA ASP A 90 0.65 1.07 6.36
C ASP A 90 1.95 1.67 5.78
N THR A 91 2.54 2.65 6.46
CA THR A 91 3.83 3.26 6.07
C THR A 91 4.96 2.24 6.01
N TRP A 92 5.04 1.34 6.99
CA TRP A 92 6.11 0.35 7.07
C TRP A 92 5.97 -0.73 6.00
N ILE A 93 4.75 -1.21 5.73
CA ILE A 93 4.51 -2.16 4.65
C ILE A 93 4.89 -1.54 3.31
N GLU A 94 4.52 -0.27 3.08
CA GLU A 94 4.91 0.43 1.86
C GLU A 94 6.44 0.62 1.73
N ALA A 95 7.12 0.72 2.86
CA ALA A 95 8.58 0.73 2.96
C ALA A 95 9.23 -0.67 2.90
N GLY A 96 8.46 -1.75 2.75
CA GLY A 96 8.96 -3.12 2.58
C GLY A 96 8.94 -3.99 3.83
N TRP A 97 8.33 -3.55 4.93
CA TRP A 97 8.11 -4.41 6.10
C TRP A 97 7.15 -5.56 5.76
N ASN A 98 7.53 -6.79 6.11
CA ASN A 98 6.76 -8.00 5.79
C ASN A 98 5.78 -8.42 6.90
N GLY A 99 5.62 -7.59 7.94
CA GLY A 99 4.75 -7.88 9.06
C GLY A 99 5.32 -8.86 10.08
N GLN A 100 6.63 -9.11 10.04
CA GLN A 100 7.32 -10.02 10.97
C GLN A 100 8.33 -9.25 11.82
N ALA A 101 8.69 -9.85 12.95
CA ALA A 101 9.75 -9.36 13.84
C ALA A 101 10.62 -10.54 14.28
N GLN A 102 11.91 -10.28 14.47
CA GLN A 102 12.87 -11.20 15.07
C GLN A 102 12.91 -11.01 16.60
N ALA A 103 13.51 -11.98 17.30
CA ALA A 103 13.59 -11.93 18.76
C ALA A 103 14.45 -10.74 19.25
N GLU A 104 15.46 -10.36 18.48
CA GLU A 104 16.38 -9.25 18.71
C GLU A 104 15.80 -7.85 18.39
N ASP A 105 14.67 -7.78 17.69
CA ASP A 105 14.06 -6.50 17.32
C ASP A 105 13.56 -5.74 18.56
N SER A 106 13.24 -4.45 18.41
CA SER A 106 12.68 -3.69 19.52
C SER A 106 11.32 -4.26 19.96
N LYS A 107 10.97 -4.09 21.25
CA LYS A 107 9.65 -4.49 21.76
C LYS A 107 8.50 -3.90 20.94
N ARG A 108 8.64 -2.67 20.44
CA ARG A 108 7.61 -2.01 19.61
C ARG A 108 7.36 -2.75 18.30
N ILE A 109 8.43 -3.20 17.63
CA ILE A 109 8.32 -3.94 16.37
C ILE A 109 7.71 -5.32 16.60
N ARG A 110 8.12 -6.01 17.68
CA ARG A 110 7.49 -7.29 18.06
C ARG A 110 6.01 -7.13 18.42
N ASP A 111 5.66 -6.11 19.21
CA ASP A 111 4.27 -5.80 19.57
C ASP A 111 3.43 -5.51 18.31
N MET A 112 3.97 -4.77 17.32
CA MET A 112 3.29 -4.50 16.05
C MET A 112 3.18 -5.76 15.17
N ALA A 113 4.19 -6.63 15.17
CA ALA A 113 4.13 -7.90 14.44
C ALA A 113 3.05 -8.84 15.00
N ASP A 114 2.88 -8.87 16.32
CA ASP A 114 1.80 -9.64 16.96
C ASP A 114 0.42 -9.14 16.55
N VAL A 115 0.22 -7.82 16.48
CA VAL A 115 -1.02 -7.20 15.95
C VAL A 115 -1.21 -7.56 14.48
N GLU A 116 -0.13 -7.50 13.68
CA GLU A 116 -0.18 -7.76 12.24
C GLU A 116 -0.64 -9.21 11.94
N LEU A 117 -0.23 -10.19 12.75
CA LEU A 117 -0.67 -11.59 12.62
C LEU A 117 -2.19 -11.73 12.63
N LEU A 118 -2.88 -10.95 13.46
CA LEU A 118 -4.35 -10.91 13.52
C LEU A 118 -4.94 -10.05 12.40
N SER A 119 -4.32 -8.90 12.11
CA SER A 119 -4.83 -7.96 11.12
C SER A 119 -4.90 -8.56 9.71
N LYS A 120 -3.98 -9.47 9.35
CA LYS A 120 -3.95 -10.13 8.02
C LYS A 120 -5.24 -10.86 7.66
N THR A 121 -6.05 -11.25 8.63
CA THR A 121 -7.31 -11.98 8.42
C THR A 121 -8.56 -11.16 8.71
N THR A 122 -8.42 -10.01 9.37
CA THR A 122 -9.55 -9.24 9.93
C THR A 122 -9.61 -7.81 9.42
N LEU A 123 -8.47 -7.21 9.07
CA LEU A 123 -8.36 -5.86 8.54
C LEU A 123 -8.64 -5.86 7.04
N SER A 124 -9.52 -4.98 6.60
CA SER A 124 -9.75 -4.75 5.18
C SER A 124 -8.51 -4.14 4.50
N PRO A 125 -8.16 -4.57 3.27
CA PRO A 125 -6.94 -4.13 2.59
C PRO A 125 -6.87 -2.61 2.39
N GLY A 126 -5.77 -2.00 2.81
CA GLY A 126 -5.42 -0.62 2.47
C GLY A 126 -4.58 -0.53 1.19
N THR A 127 -4.22 0.69 0.79
CA THR A 127 -3.30 0.95 -0.33
C THR A 127 -2.01 0.11 -0.28
N PRO A 128 -1.27 0.02 0.85
CA PRO A 128 -0.06 -0.79 0.88
C PRO A 128 -0.33 -2.29 0.72
N ASP A 129 -1.44 -2.82 1.26
CA ASP A 129 -1.82 -4.23 1.06
C ASP A 129 -2.12 -4.54 -0.41
N ARG A 130 -2.81 -3.60 -1.07
CA ARG A 130 -3.12 -3.65 -2.50
C ARG A 130 -1.84 -3.61 -3.35
N LEU A 131 -0.88 -2.76 -3.00
CA LEU A 131 0.44 -2.73 -3.65
C LEU A 131 1.19 -4.06 -3.48
N VAL A 132 1.18 -4.64 -2.27
CA VAL A 132 1.78 -5.96 -2.02
C VAL A 132 1.10 -7.04 -2.88
N ALA A 133 -0.23 -7.01 -3.02
CA ALA A 133 -0.96 -7.95 -3.85
C ALA A 133 -0.56 -7.82 -5.34
N VAL A 134 -0.47 -6.60 -5.85
CA VAL A 134 0.00 -6.31 -7.21
C VAL A 134 1.43 -6.77 -7.43
N PHE A 135 2.36 -6.41 -6.54
CA PHE A 135 3.75 -6.84 -6.59
C PHE A 135 3.89 -8.37 -6.65
N ASN A 136 3.13 -9.07 -5.81
CA ASN A 136 3.13 -10.54 -5.78
C ASN A 136 2.53 -11.14 -7.05
N ALA A 137 1.51 -10.52 -7.66
CA ALA A 137 0.89 -11.00 -8.89
C ALA A 137 1.79 -10.79 -10.11
N LEU A 138 2.47 -9.65 -10.21
CA LEU A 138 3.40 -9.34 -11.29
C LEU A 138 4.61 -10.30 -11.32
N SER A 139 4.99 -10.87 -10.18
CA SER A 139 6.04 -11.90 -10.13
C SER A 139 5.65 -13.21 -10.86
N LYS A 140 4.35 -13.39 -11.14
CA LYS A 140 3.78 -14.59 -11.77
C LYS A 140 3.21 -14.31 -13.17
N VAL A 141 2.84 -13.07 -13.44
CA VAL A 141 2.16 -12.65 -14.68
C VAL A 141 2.89 -11.46 -15.26
N ASN A 142 3.30 -11.58 -16.52
CA ASN A 142 3.86 -10.45 -17.26
C ASN A 142 2.75 -9.64 -17.94
N LEU A 143 2.91 -8.31 -17.99
CA LEU A 143 2.03 -7.38 -18.68
C LEU A 143 2.76 -6.71 -19.86
N PRO A 144 3.07 -7.45 -20.95
CA PRO A 144 3.90 -6.94 -22.05
C PRO A 144 3.23 -5.81 -22.84
N ASP A 145 1.91 -5.67 -22.74
CA ASP A 145 1.14 -4.62 -23.41
C ASP A 145 1.23 -3.27 -22.69
N ILE A 146 1.92 -3.18 -21.55
CA ILE A 146 2.09 -1.95 -20.77
C ILE A 146 3.53 -1.47 -20.88
N GLU A 147 3.69 -0.21 -21.27
CA GLU A 147 4.94 0.53 -21.21
C GLU A 147 4.76 1.73 -20.28
N VAL A 148 5.74 2.02 -19.44
CA VAL A 148 5.65 3.05 -18.39
C VAL A 148 6.75 4.09 -18.60
N GLU A 149 6.37 5.32 -18.90
CA GLU A 149 7.23 6.49 -18.93
C GLU A 149 7.22 7.17 -17.55
N LEU A 150 8.38 7.21 -16.89
CA LEU A 150 8.52 7.84 -15.57
C LEU A 150 8.80 9.34 -15.71
N LYS A 151 7.98 10.17 -15.06
CA LYS A 151 8.21 11.62 -14.97
C LYS A 151 9.06 12.03 -13.77
N ASP A 152 9.12 11.17 -12.76
CA ASP A 152 9.94 11.35 -11.57
C ASP A 152 11.02 10.26 -11.49
N HIS A 153 12.11 10.56 -10.80
CA HIS A 153 13.15 9.56 -10.53
C HIS A 153 12.56 8.38 -9.77
N ARG A 154 12.86 7.17 -10.23
CA ARG A 154 12.38 5.92 -9.64
C ARG A 154 12.61 5.86 -8.13
N GLU A 155 13.77 6.32 -7.67
CA GLU A 155 14.19 6.29 -6.27
C GLU A 155 13.36 7.23 -5.37
N SER A 156 12.59 8.14 -5.96
CA SER A 156 11.68 9.03 -5.23
C SER A 156 10.38 8.33 -4.83
N PHE A 157 10.03 7.22 -5.46
CA PHE A 157 8.83 6.44 -5.11
C PHE A 157 9.04 5.59 -3.86
N SER A 158 7.95 5.14 -3.24
CA SER A 158 8.03 4.21 -2.12
C SER A 158 8.69 2.89 -2.53
N TYR A 159 9.20 2.15 -1.54
CA TYR A 159 9.92 0.89 -1.80
C TYR A 159 9.06 -0.08 -2.63
N LEU A 160 7.78 -0.24 -2.30
CA LEU A 160 6.87 -1.10 -3.07
C LEU A 160 6.70 -0.63 -4.51
N TRP A 161 6.56 0.68 -4.75
CA TRP A 161 6.48 1.20 -6.12
C TRP A 161 7.77 0.96 -6.91
N GLN A 162 8.93 1.19 -6.30
CA GLN A 162 10.22 0.87 -6.92
C GLN A 162 10.29 -0.61 -7.32
N ALA A 163 9.78 -1.50 -6.46
CA ALA A 163 9.75 -2.93 -6.70
C ALA A 163 8.74 -3.33 -7.81
N ILE A 164 7.54 -2.75 -7.83
CA ILE A 164 6.50 -2.96 -8.85
C ILE A 164 6.99 -2.49 -10.23
N LEU A 165 7.52 -1.26 -10.30
CA LEU A 165 8.15 -0.71 -11.51
C LEU A 165 9.31 -1.59 -11.98
N GLY A 166 9.84 -2.51 -11.14
CA GLY A 166 10.97 -3.39 -11.46
C GLY A 166 10.57 -4.58 -12.29
N GLN A 167 9.28 -4.86 -12.31
CA GLN A 167 8.67 -5.98 -12.99
C GLN A 167 7.93 -5.53 -14.27
N LEU A 168 7.93 -4.24 -14.57
CA LEU A 168 7.26 -3.65 -15.72
C LEU A 168 8.28 -3.11 -16.73
N ASN A 169 7.85 -2.92 -17.98
CA ASN A 169 8.66 -2.27 -18.99
C ASN A 169 8.67 -0.74 -18.76
N THR A 170 9.71 -0.25 -18.08
CA THR A 170 9.86 1.18 -17.76
C THR A 170 10.88 1.86 -18.68
N ILE A 171 10.50 3.00 -19.25
CA ILE A 171 11.38 3.94 -19.96
C ILE A 171 11.54 5.22 -19.12
N ALA A 172 12.75 5.78 -19.17
CA ALA A 172 13.14 6.99 -18.44
C ALA A 172 12.95 8.25 -19.29
#